data_AF-K7W610-F1
#
_entry.id   AF-K7W610-F1
#
_cell.length_a   1.000
_cell.length_b   1.000
_cell.length_c   1.000
_cell.angle_alpha   90.00
_cell.angle_beta   90.00
_cell.angle_gamma   90.00
#
_symmetry.space_group_name_H-M   'P 1'
#
loop_
_entity.id
_entity.type
_entity.pdbx_description
1 polymer ?
#
loop_
_entity_poly.entity_id
_entity_poly.type
_entity_poly.pdbx_seq_one_letter_code
_entity_poly.pdbx_strand_id
1 'polypeptide(L)' 'MNQMLKRPLLVKKTEIGGLIREFHLVTGLTQEQFGAYLCVTYATINRWENVLKA' A
#
# COMPACT_ATOMS: atom_id res chain seq x y z
N MET A 1 -19.18 12.42 -6.42
CA MET A 1 -19.58 11.00 -6.50
C MET A 1 -18.65 10.17 -5.63
N ASN A 2 -19.07 9.79 -4.41
CA ASN A 2 -18.37 8.74 -3.67
C ASN A 2 -18.94 7.40 -4.12
N GLN A 3 -18.21 6.66 -4.96
CA GLN A 3 -18.53 5.24 -5.15
C GLN A 3 -18.08 4.49 -3.89
N MET A 4 -19.02 4.26 -2.97
CA MET A 4 -18.88 3.19 -2.00
C MET A 4 -18.89 1.86 -2.77
N LEU A 5 -17.89 1.02 -2.52
CA LEU A 5 -17.83 -0.32 -3.09
C LEU A 5 -19.13 -1.07 -2.75
N LYS A 6 -19.86 -1.52 -3.78
CA LYS A 6 -21.12 -2.28 -3.60
C LYS A 6 -20.93 -3.59 -2.84
N ARG A 7 -19.69 -4.07 -2.77
CA ARG A 7 -19.27 -5.21 -1.95
C ARG A 7 -17.96 -4.82 -1.26
N PRO A 8 -17.93 -4.67 0.07
CA PRO A 8 -16.68 -4.37 0.77
C PRO A 8 -15.68 -5.50 0.50
N LEU A 9 -14.42 -5.12 0.27
CA LEU A 9 -13.34 -6.10 0.19
C LEU A 9 -13.31 -6.86 1.52
N LEU A 10 -13.42 -8.20 1.46
CA LEU A 10 -13.36 -9.07 2.63
C LEU A 10 -11.96 -9.15 3.25
N VAL A 11 -10.96 -8.66 2.53
CA VAL A 11 -9.58 -8.53 3.01
C VAL A 11 -9.51 -7.32 3.94
N LYS A 12 -8.98 -7.52 5.14
CA LYS A 12 -8.77 -6.40 6.07
C LYS A 12 -7.76 -5.46 5.43
N LYS A 13 -8.06 -4.16 5.44
CA LYS A 13 -7.17 -3.11 4.90
C LYS A 13 -5.74 -3.21 5.47
N THR A 14 -5.62 -3.71 6.69
CA THR A 14 -4.36 -3.97 7.40
C THR A 14 -3.51 -5.07 6.76
N GLU A 15 -4.14 -6.09 6.18
CA GLU A 15 -3.48 -7.21 5.51
C GLU A 15 -2.82 -6.74 4.21
N ILE A 16 -3.49 -5.87 3.45
CA ILE A 16 -2.95 -5.34 2.18
C ILE A 16 -1.72 -4.46 2.43
N GLY A 17 -1.76 -3.58 3.44
CA GLY A 17 -0.60 -2.74 3.79
C GLY A 17 0.61 -3.57 4.22
N GLY A 18 0.38 -4.65 4.97
CA GLY A 18 1.41 -5.63 5.33
C GLY A 18 2.01 -6.33 4.11
N LEU A 19 1.16 -6.83 3.19
CA LEU A 19 1.62 -7.48 1.96
C LEU A 19 2.43 -6.56 1.06
N ILE A 20 2.01 -5.30 0.90
CA ILE A 20 2.76 -4.30 0.13
C ILE A 20 4.15 -4.09 0.75
N ARG A 21 4.23 -3.98 2.08
CA ARG A 21 5.50 -3.85 2.79
C ARG A 21 6.39 -5.08 2.61
N GLU A 22 5.85 -6.28 2.71
CA GLU A 22 6.60 -7.52 2.48
C GLU A 22 7.17 -7.57 1.06
N PHE A 23 6.35 -7.26 0.04
CA PHE A 23 6.82 -7.19 -1.34
C PHE A 23 7.89 -6.12 -1.55
N HIS A 24 7.71 -4.94 -0.98
CA HIS A 24 8.71 -3.88 -1.05
C HIS A 24 10.04 -4.34 -0.41
N LEU A 25 10.00 -4.93 0.79
CA LEU A 25 11.21 -5.38 1.49
C LEU A 25 11.99 -6.45 0.73
N VAL A 26 11.32 -7.40 0.04
CA VAL A 26 12.03 -8.43 -0.75
C VAL A 26 12.71 -7.87 -2.01
N THR A 27 12.32 -6.69 -2.48
CA THR A 27 13.00 -6.03 -3.62
C THR A 27 14.32 -5.37 -3.23
N GLY A 28 14.53 -5.05 -1.94
CA GLY A 28 15.68 -4.29 -1.46
C GLY A 28 15.70 -2.82 -1.90
N LEU A 29 14.60 -2.33 -2.49
CA LEU A 29 14.44 -0.93 -2.90
C LEU A 29 14.11 -0.04 -1.70
N THR A 30 14.26 1.28 -1.86
CA THR A 30 13.61 2.26 -0.95
C THR A 30 12.14 2.45 -1.34
N GLN A 31 11.33 3.03 -0.45
CA GLN A 31 9.91 3.31 -0.75
C GLN A 31 9.77 4.23 -1.98
N GLU A 32 10.68 5.19 -2.16
CA GLU A 32 10.75 6.06 -3.34
C GLU A 32 10.99 5.25 -4.62
N GLN A 33 11.98 4.35 -4.60
CA GLN A 33 12.36 3.53 -5.75
C GLN A 33 11.26 2.51 -6.10
N PHE A 34 10.69 1.86 -5.08
CA PHE A 34 9.57 0.95 -5.24
C PHE A 34 8.33 1.67 -5.77
N GLY A 35 8.04 2.87 -5.25
CA GLY A 35 7.00 3.74 -5.77
C GLY A 35 7.22 4.11 -7.24
N ALA A 36 8.45 4.52 -7.60
CA ALA A 36 8.81 4.84 -8.97
C ALA A 36 8.61 3.65 -9.92
N TYR A 37 8.97 2.42 -9.49
CA TYR A 37 8.73 1.19 -10.25
C TYR A 37 7.23 0.93 -10.49
N LEU A 38 6.38 1.24 -9.51
CA LEU A 38 4.92 1.13 -9.60
C LEU A 38 4.23 2.38 -10.18
N CYS A 39 5.00 3.37 -10.65
CA CYS A 39 4.52 4.67 -11.14
C CYS A 39 3.65 5.43 -10.12
N VAL A 40 3.95 5.31 -8.83
CA VAL A 40 3.33 6.07 -7.74
C VAL A 40 4.38 6.83 -6.93
N THR A 41 3.93 7.77 -6.11
CA THR A 41 4.84 8.56 -5.26
C THR A 41 5.19 7.81 -3.97
N TYR A 42 6.32 8.19 -3.37
CA TYR A 42 6.69 7.80 -1.99
C TYR A 42 5.52 7.96 -1.01
N ALA A 43 4.85 9.12 -1.03
CA ALA A 43 3.73 9.39 -0.12
C ALA A 43 2.60 8.35 -0.25
N THR A 44 2.41 7.79 -1.45
CA THR A 44 1.43 6.73 -1.70
C THR A 44 1.86 5.41 -1.08
N ILE A 45 3.11 4.99 -1.28
CA ILE A 45 3.69 3.78 -0.66
C ILE A 45 3.67 3.91 0.86
N ASN A 46 4.18 5.02 1.41
CA ASN A 46 4.20 5.28 2.85
C ASN A 46 2.79 5.22 3.46
N ARG A 47 1.77 5.76 2.77
CA ARG A 47 0.38 5.66 3.22
C ARG A 47 -0.12 4.21 3.21
N TRP A 48 0.18 3.44 2.18
CA TRP A 48 -0.22 2.04 2.08
C TRP A 48 0.40 1.17 3.17
N GLU A 49 1.69 1.33 3.43
CA GLU A 49 2.41 0.53 4.43
C GLU A 49 2.09 0.94 5.88
N ASN A 50 1.71 2.18 6.13
CA ASN A 50 1.48 2.70 7.49
C ASN A 50 -0.01 2.84 7.89
N VAL A 51 -0.96 2.25 7.16
CA VAL A 51 -2.40 2.28 7.53
C VAL A 51 -2.67 1.79 8.97
N LEU A 52 -1.72 1.08 9.58
CA LEU A 52 -1.79 0.50 10.93
C LEU A 52 -1.26 1.38 12.09
N LYS A 53 -0.82 2.63 11.86
CA LYS A 53 -0.25 3.47 12.94
C LYS A 53 -1.25 4.39 13.67
N ALA A 54 -2.56 4.18 13.52
CA ALA A 54 -3.60 4.95 14.21
C ALA A 54 -4.57 4.03 14.94
#